data_AF-A0A3A1PDM1-F1
#
_entry.id   AF-A0A3A1PDM1-F1
#
_cell.length_a   1.000
_cell.length_b   1.000
_cell.length_c   1.000
_cell.angle_alpha   90.00
_cell.angle_beta   90.00
_cell.angle_gamma   90.00
#
_symmetry.space_group_name_H-M   'P 1'
#
loop_
_entity.id
_entity.type
_entity.pdbx_description
1 polymer ?
#
loop_
_entity_poly.entity_id
_entity_poly.type
_entity_poly.pdbx_seq_one_letter_code
_entity_poly.pdbx_strand_id
1 'polypeptide(L)'
;MRYFALLAALVAAPAMGQASPERLRSDVETMVGFGTRHTLSETQSETRGIGAARRWGKAQFEATSKACGGCLEVVEPERVFTGRRIPEGALIRDVVAIQRGSERPDEVVIIMGHIDSRVSDVMDAVSDAPGANDNASGSALVLEAARALSQQRYPSTIVYALLSGEEQGLYGGQLLADYAKEQGWTVKAVLNNDIVGGSCGSDGVCDNAHVRVFSEGLRADASEEDAARMRSLGGQDDSPSRNVSRWLDGLADDFVGGLDVRQVFRADRMGRGGDHLPFLALGFPAVRFTVAIEDYQHQHQDLRVENGVTYGDTIDEMDFPYLARVTDLNIRAADRLARAPMPPVVSADGLVRPDVLLEWEPVAGAALYRIWRRATDQRDWQWRMDLPADPAADLNSVVLAPDRGDDWIFGVSAVSADGAESPVSSAVPGGQFAPLAAGH
;
A
#
# COMPACT_ATOMS: atom_id res chain seq x y z
N MET A 1 38.35 -6.96 -32.56
CA MET A 1 37.19 -6.07 -32.32
C MET A 1 37.34 -5.47 -30.94
N ARG A 2 37.36 -4.14 -30.84
CA ARG A 2 37.56 -3.40 -29.58
C ARG A 2 36.25 -3.40 -28.79
N TYR A 3 36.26 -3.94 -27.58
CA TYR A 3 35.17 -3.81 -26.61
C TYR A 3 35.15 -2.35 -26.11
N PHE A 4 34.11 -1.60 -26.44
CA PHE A 4 33.80 -0.33 -25.78
C PHE A 4 32.98 -0.64 -24.54
N ALA A 5 33.59 -0.52 -23.36
CA ALA A 5 32.85 -0.43 -22.11
C ALA A 5 32.17 0.94 -22.06
N LEU A 6 30.84 0.97 -22.20
CA LEU A 6 30.06 2.14 -21.81
C LEU A 6 30.06 2.20 -20.28
N LEU A 7 30.82 3.15 -19.71
CA LEU A 7 30.56 3.62 -18.35
C LEU A 7 29.24 4.40 -18.39
N ALA A 8 28.16 3.80 -17.90
CA ALA A 8 26.97 4.54 -17.54
C ALA A 8 27.30 5.40 -16.31
N ALA A 9 27.30 6.72 -16.49
CA ALA A 9 27.34 7.64 -15.38
C ALA A 9 26.00 7.55 -14.63
N LEU A 10 25.97 6.88 -13.49
CA LEU A 10 24.86 7.01 -12.54
C LEU A 10 24.85 8.46 -12.06
N VAL A 11 23.91 9.25 -12.59
CA VAL A 11 23.51 10.49 -11.94
C VAL A 11 22.79 10.07 -10.67
N ALA A 12 23.48 10.16 -9.53
CA ALA A 12 22.85 9.93 -8.23
C ALA A 12 21.69 10.91 -8.07
N ALA A 13 20.46 10.39 -8.01
CA ALA A 13 19.31 11.19 -7.58
C ALA A 13 19.64 11.79 -6.20
N PRO A 14 19.24 13.04 -5.91
CA PRO A 14 19.42 13.59 -4.57
C PRO A 14 18.70 12.66 -3.58
N ALA A 15 19.40 12.28 -2.51
CA ALA A 15 18.85 11.39 -1.49
C ALA A 15 17.53 11.98 -0.99
N MET A 16 16.44 11.20 -1.09
CA MET A 16 15.19 11.55 -0.43
C MET A 16 15.47 11.69 1.05
N GLY A 17 15.06 12.81 1.64
CA GLY A 17 15.26 13.04 3.07
C GLY A 17 14.46 12.03 3.89
N GLN A 18 15.03 11.63 5.04
CA GLN A 18 14.31 10.84 6.05
C GLN A 18 13.09 11.61 6.57
N ALA A 19 12.04 10.88 6.93
CA ALA A 19 10.85 11.40 7.57
C ALA A 19 11.21 12.07 8.91
N SER A 20 10.63 13.23 9.19
CA SER A 20 10.88 13.96 10.45
C SER A 20 9.86 13.56 11.52
N PRO A 21 10.29 12.98 12.66
CA PRO A 21 9.40 12.72 13.80
C PRO A 21 8.67 13.97 14.30
N GLU A 22 9.32 15.13 14.22
CA GLU A 22 8.76 16.41 14.66
C GLU A 22 7.63 16.90 13.75
N ARG A 23 7.77 16.72 12.42
CA ARG A 23 6.70 17.04 11.46
C ARG A 23 5.52 16.10 11.66
N LEU A 24 5.78 14.80 11.74
CA LEU A 24 4.76 13.78 11.98
C LEU A 24 4.00 14.07 13.28
N ARG A 25 4.71 14.46 14.35
CA ARG A 25 4.09 14.91 15.60
C ARG A 25 3.21 16.14 15.41
N SER A 26 3.70 17.17 14.74
CA SER A 26 2.92 18.39 14.49
C SER A 26 1.62 18.11 13.72
N ASP A 27 1.67 17.20 12.73
CA ASP A 27 0.50 16.84 11.92
C ASP A 27 -0.52 16.03 12.75
N VAL A 28 -0.04 15.06 13.55
CA VAL A 28 -0.90 14.30 14.48
C VAL A 28 -1.51 15.22 15.53
N GLU A 29 -0.74 16.12 16.14
CA GLU A 29 -1.22 17.10 17.12
C GLU A 29 -2.32 18.00 16.53
N THR A 30 -2.15 18.41 15.27
CA THR A 30 -3.17 19.21 14.58
C THR A 30 -4.46 18.40 14.36
N MET A 31 -4.34 17.15 13.89
CA MET A 31 -5.50 16.29 13.66
C MET A 31 -6.26 15.97 14.95
N VAL A 32 -5.54 15.65 16.02
CA VAL A 32 -6.09 15.45 17.37
C VAL A 32 -6.81 16.71 17.86
N GLY A 33 -6.27 17.89 17.55
CA GLY A 33 -6.83 19.19 17.91
C GLY A 33 -8.21 19.50 17.32
N PHE A 34 -8.67 18.77 16.29
CA PHE A 34 -10.05 18.89 15.78
C PHE A 34 -11.10 18.30 16.73
N GLY A 35 -10.69 17.70 17.85
CA GLY A 35 -11.54 17.13 18.89
C GLY A 35 -12.13 15.78 18.48
N THR A 36 -12.87 15.75 17.38
CA THR A 36 -13.31 14.52 16.71
C THR A 36 -13.16 14.68 15.21
N ARG A 37 -12.87 13.58 14.51
CA ARG A 37 -12.91 13.50 13.06
C ARG A 37 -13.92 12.46 12.61
N HIS A 38 -14.92 12.16 13.44
CA HIS A 38 -15.98 11.22 13.11
C HIS A 38 -16.65 11.56 11.78
N THR A 39 -16.91 10.57 10.94
CA THR A 39 -17.48 10.76 9.59
C THR A 39 -18.80 11.53 9.58
N LEU A 40 -19.62 11.35 10.62
CA LEU A 40 -20.89 12.07 10.80
C LEU A 40 -20.78 13.37 11.59
N SER A 41 -19.58 13.81 11.96
CA SER A 41 -19.40 15.07 12.70
C SER A 41 -19.68 16.28 11.81
N GLU A 42 -19.93 17.43 12.47
CA GLU A 42 -20.13 18.73 11.84
C GLU A 42 -19.09 19.02 10.74
N THR A 43 -19.52 19.63 9.63
CA THR A 43 -18.64 19.89 8.48
C THR A 43 -18.34 21.37 8.26
N GLN A 44 -19.10 22.28 8.88
CA GLN A 44 -18.97 23.73 8.66
C GLN A 44 -17.93 24.39 9.56
N SER A 45 -17.68 23.85 10.75
CA SER A 45 -16.68 24.40 11.68
C SER A 45 -15.28 24.38 11.07
N GLU A 46 -14.51 25.46 11.26
CA GLU A 46 -13.10 25.56 10.82
C GLU A 46 -12.11 24.91 11.79
N THR A 47 -12.55 24.54 13.00
CA THR A 47 -11.65 24.07 14.07
C THR A 47 -12.09 22.74 14.69
N ARG A 48 -13.22 22.17 14.27
CA ARG A 48 -13.74 20.90 14.82
C ARG A 48 -14.37 20.05 13.72
N GLY A 49 -14.26 18.73 13.86
CA GLY A 49 -14.97 17.78 13.01
C GLY A 49 -14.24 17.42 11.72
N ILE A 50 -14.80 16.45 11.01
CA ILE A 50 -14.26 15.91 9.75
C ILE A 50 -14.19 16.96 8.64
N GLY A 51 -15.05 17.99 8.67
CA GLY A 51 -14.98 19.11 7.74
C GLY A 51 -13.68 19.91 7.87
N ALA A 52 -13.33 20.32 9.09
CA ALA A 52 -12.09 21.03 9.39
C ALA A 52 -10.86 20.19 9.02
N ALA A 53 -10.86 18.91 9.41
CA ALA A 53 -9.75 17.99 9.15
C ALA A 53 -9.46 17.83 7.64
N ARG A 54 -10.50 17.63 6.82
CA ARG A 54 -10.33 17.51 5.35
C ARG A 54 -9.82 18.80 4.72
N ARG A 55 -10.37 19.97 5.11
CA ARG A 55 -9.89 21.26 4.59
C ARG A 55 -8.43 21.50 4.96
N TRP A 56 -8.03 21.14 6.18
CA TRP A 56 -6.63 21.21 6.60
C TRP A 56 -5.74 20.25 5.78
N GLY A 57 -6.13 18.99 5.62
CA GLY A 57 -5.37 18.01 4.81
C GLY A 57 -5.21 18.46 3.36
N LYS A 58 -6.27 19.01 2.75
CA LYS A 58 -6.24 19.64 1.43
C LYS A 58 -5.24 20.78 1.36
N ALA A 59 -5.24 21.66 2.35
CA ALA A 59 -4.28 22.76 2.42
C ALA A 59 -2.83 22.27 2.54
N GLN A 60 -2.57 21.15 3.23
CA GLN A 60 -1.23 20.55 3.28
C GLN A 60 -0.77 20.03 1.92
N PHE A 61 -1.65 19.36 1.17
CA PHE A 61 -1.33 18.94 -0.19
C PHE A 61 -1.14 20.12 -1.15
N GLU A 62 -1.96 21.16 -1.06
CA GLU A 62 -1.81 22.38 -1.87
C GLU A 62 -0.50 23.12 -1.54
N ALA A 63 -0.13 23.20 -0.26
CA ALA A 63 1.14 23.77 0.17
C ALA A 63 2.33 22.96 -0.37
N THR A 64 2.24 21.62 -0.31
CA THR A 64 3.23 20.71 -0.88
C THR A 64 3.33 20.88 -2.41
N SER A 65 2.18 20.95 -3.10
CA SER A 65 2.12 21.20 -4.54
C SER A 65 2.82 22.51 -4.89
N LYS A 66 2.52 23.59 -4.16
CA LYS A 66 3.18 24.90 -4.35
C LYS A 66 4.69 24.80 -4.15
N ALA A 67 5.16 24.05 -3.16
CA ALA A 67 6.59 23.89 -2.88
C ALA A 67 7.34 23.14 -4.01
N CYS A 68 6.70 22.20 -4.70
CA CYS A 68 7.27 21.51 -5.86
C CYS A 68 6.94 22.19 -7.21
N GLY A 69 6.39 23.41 -7.21
CA GLY A 69 6.09 24.16 -8.44
C GLY A 69 4.80 23.73 -9.16
N GLY A 70 3.80 23.28 -8.41
CA GLY A 70 2.49 22.85 -8.94
C GLY A 70 2.46 21.41 -9.43
N CYS A 71 3.26 20.52 -8.83
CA CYS A 71 3.43 19.15 -9.31
C CYS A 71 2.31 18.18 -8.87
N LEU A 72 1.46 18.57 -7.92
CA LEU A 72 0.33 17.75 -7.46
C LEU A 72 -1.00 18.34 -7.91
N GLU A 73 -1.82 17.49 -8.53
CA GLU A 73 -3.24 17.75 -8.78
C GLU A 73 -4.05 17.31 -7.55
N VAL A 74 -4.70 18.26 -6.86
CA VAL A 74 -5.48 17.97 -5.64
C VAL A 74 -6.96 17.89 -5.99
N VAL A 75 -7.58 16.75 -5.73
CA VAL A 75 -8.98 16.44 -6.02
C VAL A 75 -9.70 15.94 -4.76
N GLU A 76 -11.03 16.06 -4.75
CA GLU A 76 -11.88 15.64 -3.65
C GLU A 76 -13.02 14.76 -4.20
N PRO A 77 -12.77 13.49 -4.56
CA PRO A 77 -13.84 12.60 -4.99
C PRO A 77 -14.88 12.49 -3.88
N GLU A 78 -16.16 12.43 -4.25
CA GLU A 78 -17.25 12.38 -3.29
C GLU A 78 -18.43 11.54 -3.78
N ARG A 79 -19.09 10.87 -2.84
CA ARG A 79 -20.30 10.08 -3.11
C ARG A 79 -21.13 9.97 -1.83
N VAL A 80 -22.46 9.92 -1.99
CA VAL A 80 -23.36 9.59 -0.87
C VAL A 80 -23.41 8.08 -0.72
N PHE A 81 -23.09 7.61 0.48
CA PHE A 81 -23.24 6.21 0.86
C PHE A 81 -24.35 6.05 1.90
N THR A 82 -24.94 4.85 1.95
CA THR A 82 -25.94 4.45 2.94
C THR A 82 -25.59 3.06 3.45
N GLY A 83 -25.80 2.82 4.74
CA GLY A 83 -25.57 1.50 5.33
C GLY A 83 -25.79 1.49 6.83
N ARG A 84 -25.42 0.38 7.47
CA ARG A 84 -25.77 0.13 8.89
C ARG A 84 -25.29 1.22 9.86
N ARG A 85 -24.11 1.82 9.62
CA ARG A 85 -23.51 2.87 10.47
C ARG A 85 -23.73 4.30 9.94
N ILE A 86 -24.43 4.44 8.81
CA ILE A 86 -24.85 5.71 8.21
C ILE A 86 -26.27 5.57 7.62
N PRO A 87 -27.29 5.24 8.45
CA PRO A 87 -28.61 4.84 7.96
C PRO A 87 -29.33 5.96 7.20
N GLU A 88 -29.12 7.22 7.57
CA GLU A 88 -29.69 8.40 6.90
C GLU A 88 -28.89 8.84 5.66
N GLY A 89 -27.81 8.11 5.36
CA GLY A 89 -26.85 8.46 4.33
C GLY A 89 -25.84 9.53 4.77
N ALA A 90 -24.64 9.46 4.21
CA ALA A 90 -23.58 10.43 4.45
C ALA A 90 -22.82 10.74 3.15
N LEU A 91 -22.50 12.02 2.92
CA LEU A 91 -21.57 12.42 1.88
C LEU A 91 -20.15 12.09 2.33
N ILE A 92 -19.60 11.02 1.77
CA ILE A 92 -18.20 10.67 1.95
C ILE A 92 -17.39 11.43 0.90
N ARG A 93 -16.30 12.04 1.34
CA ARG A 93 -15.39 12.78 0.47
C ARG A 93 -13.98 12.58 1.00
N ASP A 94 -13.11 12.11 0.12
CA ASP A 94 -11.69 11.95 0.39
C ASP A 94 -10.92 13.17 -0.10
N VAL A 95 -9.69 13.33 0.38
CA VAL A 95 -8.77 14.34 -0.13
C VAL A 95 -7.59 13.63 -0.76
N VAL A 96 -7.41 13.82 -2.06
CA VAL A 96 -6.46 13.05 -2.87
C VAL A 96 -5.53 13.99 -3.62
N ALA A 97 -4.22 13.77 -3.50
CA ALA A 97 -3.21 14.46 -4.29
C ALA A 97 -2.56 13.49 -5.29
N ILE A 98 -2.54 13.86 -6.57
CA ILE A 98 -2.07 13.04 -7.68
C ILE A 98 -0.79 13.67 -8.24
N GLN A 99 0.34 12.96 -8.08
CA GLN A 99 1.60 13.28 -8.75
C GLN A 99 1.67 12.50 -10.06
N ARG A 100 1.31 13.14 -11.18
CA ARG A 100 1.23 12.48 -12.49
C ARG A 100 2.60 11.97 -12.96
N GLY A 101 2.64 10.71 -13.39
CA GLY A 101 3.81 10.09 -14.01
C GLY A 101 4.15 10.71 -15.37
N SER A 102 5.43 10.77 -15.70
CA SER A 102 5.92 11.39 -16.95
C SER A 102 5.91 10.46 -18.16
N GLU A 103 5.84 9.15 -17.95
CA GLU A 103 5.97 8.15 -19.03
C GLU A 103 4.78 7.22 -19.11
N ARG A 104 4.29 6.76 -17.95
CA ARG A 104 3.22 5.76 -17.80
C ARG A 104 2.20 6.31 -16.79
N PRO A 105 1.47 7.39 -17.14
CA PRO A 105 0.64 8.13 -16.19
C PRO A 105 -0.56 7.33 -15.66
N ASP A 106 -0.98 6.27 -16.35
CA ASP A 106 -2.08 5.40 -15.92
C ASP A 106 -1.62 4.25 -15.02
N GLU A 107 -0.29 4.02 -14.88
CA GLU A 107 0.27 3.14 -13.87
C GLU A 107 0.34 3.87 -12.54
N VAL A 108 -0.29 3.32 -11.49
CA VAL A 108 -0.50 4.04 -10.23
C VAL A 108 0.00 3.26 -9.03
N VAL A 109 0.71 3.95 -8.14
CA VAL A 109 0.98 3.52 -6.76
C VAL A 109 0.15 4.41 -5.83
N ILE A 110 -0.59 3.79 -4.91
CA ILE A 110 -1.45 4.54 -3.97
C ILE A 110 -0.88 4.39 -2.57
N ILE A 111 -0.64 5.51 -1.88
CA ILE A 111 -0.33 5.56 -0.45
C ILE A 111 -1.50 6.23 0.25
N MET A 112 -2.09 5.56 1.24
CA MET A 112 -3.31 6.06 1.88
C MET A 112 -3.37 5.77 3.38
N GLY A 113 -4.19 6.58 4.05
CA GLY A 113 -4.60 6.42 5.43
C GLY A 113 -5.91 7.17 5.66
N HIS A 114 -6.77 6.64 6.51
CA HIS A 114 -8.01 7.34 6.87
C HIS A 114 -7.75 8.48 7.86
N ILE A 115 -8.52 9.56 7.71
CA ILE A 115 -8.44 10.78 8.53
C ILE A 115 -9.56 10.83 9.56
N ASP A 116 -10.61 10.01 9.42
CA ASP A 116 -11.66 9.94 10.41
C ASP A 116 -11.19 9.31 11.73
N SER A 117 -12.02 9.45 12.76
CA SER A 117 -11.78 8.86 14.08
C SER A 117 -13.09 8.62 14.79
N ARG A 118 -13.11 7.74 15.79
CA ARG A 118 -14.28 7.54 16.63
C ARG A 118 -13.94 7.15 18.05
N VAL A 119 -14.92 7.32 18.93
CA VAL A 119 -14.93 6.72 20.26
C VAL A 119 -15.55 5.31 20.24
N SER A 120 -15.88 4.75 21.40
CA SER A 120 -16.41 3.39 21.53
C SER A 120 -17.75 3.20 20.82
N ASP A 121 -18.68 4.16 20.99
CA ASP A 121 -19.93 4.16 20.23
C ASP A 121 -19.68 4.68 18.81
N VAL A 122 -19.86 3.78 17.84
CA VAL A 122 -19.67 4.07 16.42
C VAL A 122 -20.65 5.11 15.84
N MET A 123 -21.70 5.44 16.58
CA MET A 123 -22.67 6.47 16.19
C MET A 123 -22.46 7.80 16.93
N ASP A 124 -21.53 7.88 17.89
CA ASP A 124 -21.24 9.13 18.59
C ASP A 124 -20.35 10.04 17.75
N ALA A 125 -21.00 10.97 17.06
CA ALA A 125 -20.36 11.96 16.21
C ALA A 125 -19.92 13.23 16.96
N VAL A 126 -20.13 13.31 18.27
CA VAL A 126 -19.99 14.54 19.06
C VAL A 126 -18.83 14.45 20.03
N SER A 127 -18.65 13.32 20.71
CA SER A 127 -17.59 13.16 21.72
C SER A 127 -16.19 13.34 21.14
N ASP A 128 -15.26 13.79 21.98
CA ASP A 128 -13.86 13.90 21.58
C ASP A 128 -13.28 12.51 21.29
N ALA A 129 -12.82 12.34 20.06
CA ALA A 129 -12.17 11.14 19.53
C ALA A 129 -10.79 11.54 18.98
N PRO A 130 -9.76 11.66 19.84
CA PRO A 130 -8.44 12.14 19.43
C PRO A 130 -7.85 11.36 18.25
N GLY A 131 -7.94 10.02 18.26
CA GLY A 131 -7.53 9.18 17.13
C GLY A 131 -6.09 9.41 16.70
N ALA A 132 -5.15 9.54 17.65
CA ALA A 132 -3.75 9.86 17.37
C ALA A 132 -3.07 8.75 16.55
N ASN A 133 -3.25 7.48 16.94
CA ASN A 133 -2.71 6.33 16.24
C ASN A 133 -3.71 5.76 15.21
N ASP A 134 -5.01 5.74 15.51
CA ASP A 134 -6.15 5.33 14.68
C ASP A 134 -7.02 6.54 14.28
N ASN A 135 -6.73 7.25 13.19
CA ASN A 135 -5.58 7.03 12.30
C ASN A 135 -4.87 8.31 11.83
N ALA A 136 -4.71 9.28 12.75
CA ALA A 136 -3.86 10.43 12.47
C ALA A 136 -2.40 10.02 12.14
N SER A 137 -1.91 8.89 12.67
CA SER A 137 -0.59 8.35 12.34
C SER A 137 -0.43 8.02 10.85
N GLY A 138 -1.37 7.28 10.25
CA GLY A 138 -1.38 6.96 8.83
C GLY A 138 -1.58 8.20 7.95
N SER A 139 -2.49 9.09 8.34
CA SER A 139 -2.71 10.36 7.65
C SER A 139 -1.45 11.26 7.63
N ALA A 140 -0.73 11.37 8.75
CA ALA A 140 0.51 12.14 8.84
C ALA A 140 1.62 11.53 7.97
N LEU A 141 1.71 10.20 7.94
CA LEU A 141 2.63 9.47 7.04
C LEU A 141 2.36 9.80 5.57
N VAL A 142 1.09 9.84 5.14
CA VAL A 142 0.71 10.19 3.76
C VAL A 142 1.13 11.61 3.40
N LEU A 143 0.92 12.58 4.31
CA LEU A 143 1.34 13.97 4.12
C LEU A 143 2.86 14.11 3.98
N GLU A 144 3.62 13.46 4.86
CA GLU A 144 5.09 13.48 4.80
C GLU A 144 5.62 12.77 3.56
N ALA A 145 4.99 11.67 3.14
CA ALA A 145 5.33 10.98 1.90
C ALA A 145 5.11 11.86 0.67
N ALA A 146 3.97 12.58 0.60
CA ALA A 146 3.71 13.55 -0.47
C ALA A 146 4.77 14.65 -0.48
N ARG A 147 5.17 15.16 0.69
CA ARG A 147 6.21 16.20 0.81
C ARG A 147 7.57 15.71 0.30
N ALA A 148 7.96 14.48 0.63
CA ALA A 148 9.26 13.93 0.26
C ALA A 148 9.33 13.54 -1.24
N LEU A 149 8.33 12.81 -1.73
CA LEU A 149 8.32 12.24 -3.08
C LEU A 149 7.98 13.28 -4.16
N SER A 150 7.20 14.31 -3.84
CA SER A 150 6.89 15.42 -4.78
C SER A 150 8.11 16.21 -5.27
N GLN A 151 9.27 16.05 -4.61
CA GLN A 151 10.53 16.66 -5.03
C GLN A 151 11.17 15.97 -6.24
N GLN A 152 10.67 14.79 -6.61
CA GLN A 152 11.15 13.99 -7.72
C GLN A 152 10.13 13.95 -8.86
N ARG A 153 10.54 13.41 -10.01
CA ARG A 153 9.64 13.02 -11.10
C ARG A 153 9.72 11.52 -11.28
N TYR A 154 8.57 10.91 -11.52
CA TYR A 154 8.42 9.47 -11.64
C TYR A 154 7.88 9.10 -13.02
N PRO A 155 8.31 7.95 -13.57
CA PRO A 155 7.69 7.40 -14.76
C PRO A 155 6.19 7.12 -14.57
N SER A 156 5.81 6.60 -13.40
CA SER A 156 4.42 6.26 -13.04
C SER A 156 3.81 7.29 -12.10
N THR A 157 2.49 7.29 -11.97
CA THR A 157 1.76 8.19 -11.07
C THR A 157 1.83 7.70 -9.62
N ILE A 158 1.98 8.63 -8.67
CA ILE A 158 1.81 8.36 -7.24
C ILE A 158 0.58 9.13 -6.75
N VAL A 159 -0.29 8.43 -6.02
CA VAL A 159 -1.51 8.98 -5.42
C VAL A 159 -1.36 8.96 -3.90
N TYR A 160 -1.58 10.11 -3.28
CA TYR A 160 -1.59 10.31 -1.83
C TYR A 160 -3.02 10.57 -1.39
N ALA A 161 -3.58 9.76 -0.51
CA ALA A 161 -4.99 9.85 -0.16
C ALA A 161 -5.23 9.88 1.35
N LEU A 162 -5.99 10.89 1.78
CA LEU A 162 -6.59 10.98 3.10
C LEU A 162 -8.05 10.59 2.97
N LEU A 163 -8.40 9.43 3.52
CA LEU A 163 -9.73 8.82 3.34
C LEU A 163 -10.68 9.23 4.46
N SER A 164 -11.98 9.31 4.19
CA SER A 164 -13.02 9.46 5.21
C SER A 164 -13.97 8.27 5.21
N GLY A 165 -14.57 7.95 6.35
CA GLY A 165 -15.61 6.91 6.40
C GLY A 165 -15.08 5.50 6.55
N GLU A 166 -13.82 5.31 6.94
CA GLU A 166 -13.31 3.98 7.33
C GLU A 166 -14.17 3.43 8.45
N GLU A 167 -14.37 4.25 9.48
CA GLU A 167 -14.97 3.82 10.74
C GLU A 167 -16.44 3.44 10.62
N GLN A 168 -17.09 3.96 9.59
CA GLN A 168 -18.50 3.71 9.30
C GLN A 168 -18.71 2.59 8.29
N GLY A 169 -17.66 2.05 7.67
CA GLY A 169 -17.79 0.90 6.79
C GLY A 169 -16.86 0.91 5.57
N LEU A 170 -15.65 1.44 5.69
CA LEU A 170 -14.64 1.48 4.61
C LEU A 170 -15.10 2.28 3.39
N TYR A 171 -15.96 3.28 3.60
CA TYR A 171 -16.58 4.00 2.49
C TYR A 171 -15.61 4.90 1.73
N GLY A 172 -14.57 5.42 2.39
CA GLY A 172 -13.48 6.15 1.73
C GLY A 172 -12.63 5.23 0.87
N GLY A 173 -12.22 4.07 1.42
CA GLY A 173 -11.57 3.03 0.62
C GLY A 173 -12.41 2.59 -0.58
N GLN A 174 -13.71 2.42 -0.42
CA GLN A 174 -14.63 2.08 -1.51
C GLN A 174 -14.72 3.21 -2.54
N LEU A 175 -14.87 4.46 -2.09
CA LEU A 175 -14.92 5.64 -2.96
C LEU A 175 -13.66 5.78 -3.80
N LEU A 176 -12.48 5.66 -3.21
CA LEU A 176 -11.22 5.78 -3.94
C LEU A 176 -10.96 4.59 -4.87
N ALA A 177 -11.35 3.36 -4.47
CA ALA A 177 -11.24 2.19 -5.33
C ALA A 177 -12.15 2.31 -6.57
N ASP A 178 -13.39 2.76 -6.39
CA ASP A 178 -14.32 3.07 -7.48
C ASP A 178 -13.76 4.19 -8.37
N TYR A 179 -13.23 5.26 -7.77
CA TYR A 179 -12.59 6.35 -8.50
C TYR A 179 -11.40 5.86 -9.35
N ALA A 180 -10.51 5.02 -8.79
CA ALA A 180 -9.38 4.44 -9.52
C ALA A 180 -9.85 3.63 -10.74
N LYS A 181 -10.91 2.84 -10.58
CA LYS A 181 -11.54 2.09 -11.68
C LYS A 181 -12.14 3.03 -12.73
N GLU A 182 -12.85 4.07 -12.32
CA GLU A 182 -13.46 5.08 -13.21
C GLU A 182 -12.41 5.87 -14.00
N GLN A 183 -11.24 6.11 -13.41
CA GLN A 183 -10.10 6.73 -14.09
C GLN A 183 -9.36 5.77 -15.04
N GLY A 184 -9.67 4.47 -15.02
CA GLY A 184 -8.97 3.46 -15.82
C GLY A 184 -7.54 3.18 -15.34
N TRP A 185 -7.24 3.41 -14.07
CA TRP A 185 -5.89 3.23 -13.53
C TRP A 185 -5.49 1.76 -13.48
N THR A 186 -4.24 1.50 -13.85
CA THR A 186 -3.55 0.24 -13.61
C THR A 186 -2.80 0.34 -12.28
N VAL A 187 -3.38 -0.20 -11.21
CA VAL A 187 -2.82 -0.10 -9.86
C VAL A 187 -1.71 -1.13 -9.66
N LYS A 188 -0.49 -0.67 -9.38
CA LYS A 188 0.67 -1.51 -9.03
C LYS A 188 0.56 -2.09 -7.63
N ALA A 189 0.24 -1.21 -6.69
CA ALA A 189 0.05 -1.55 -5.29
C ALA A 189 -0.68 -0.40 -4.59
N VAL A 190 -1.49 -0.77 -3.61
CA VAL A 190 -2.04 0.12 -2.60
C VAL A 190 -1.35 -0.16 -1.27
N LEU A 191 -0.73 0.88 -0.70
CA LEU A 191 -0.07 0.87 0.60
C LEU A 191 -1.00 1.55 1.62
N ASN A 192 -1.84 0.75 2.27
CA ASN A 192 -2.77 1.24 3.30
C ASN A 192 -2.07 1.32 4.66
N ASN A 193 -2.00 2.49 5.26
CA ASN A 193 -1.36 2.73 6.55
C ASN A 193 -2.42 3.03 7.59
N ASP A 194 -2.63 2.09 8.51
CA ASP A 194 -3.68 2.23 9.52
C ASP A 194 -3.25 1.59 10.85
N ILE A 195 -3.14 2.48 11.85
CA ILE A 195 -2.48 2.25 13.14
C ILE A 195 -1.01 1.93 12.88
N VAL A 196 -0.18 2.95 12.67
CA VAL A 196 1.26 2.83 12.31
C VAL A 196 2.18 3.67 13.22
N GLY A 197 1.65 4.21 14.31
CA GLY A 197 2.32 5.18 15.17
C GLY A 197 2.69 4.71 16.59
N GLY A 198 2.48 3.44 16.94
CA GLY A 198 2.78 2.89 18.26
C GLY A 198 3.74 1.70 18.21
N SER A 199 4.46 1.43 19.30
CA SER A 199 5.42 0.32 19.36
C SER A 199 5.22 -0.65 20.52
N CYS A 200 4.24 -0.40 21.38
CA CYS A 200 3.90 -1.26 22.52
C CYS A 200 2.41 -1.65 22.48
N GLY A 201 2.11 -2.85 22.97
CA GLY A 201 0.74 -3.35 23.09
C GLY A 201 0.16 -3.24 24.50
N SER A 202 -1.13 -3.57 24.61
CA SER A 202 -1.88 -3.55 25.88
C SER A 202 -1.33 -4.48 26.96
N ASP A 203 -0.51 -5.46 26.58
CA ASP A 203 0.15 -6.42 27.47
C ASP A 203 1.53 -5.94 27.94
N GLY A 204 1.94 -4.73 27.55
CA GLY A 204 3.24 -4.13 27.87
C GLY A 204 4.40 -4.67 27.03
N VAL A 205 4.15 -5.53 26.04
CA VAL A 205 5.19 -5.99 25.12
C VAL A 205 5.41 -4.93 24.05
N CYS A 206 6.68 -4.59 23.81
CA CYS A 206 7.07 -3.63 22.78
C CYS A 206 7.84 -4.31 21.64
N ASP A 207 7.52 -3.92 20.42
CA ASP A 207 8.21 -4.31 19.20
C ASP A 207 8.30 -3.09 18.27
N ASN A 208 9.41 -2.37 18.42
CA ASN A 208 9.73 -1.20 17.61
C ASN A 208 10.67 -1.54 16.44
N ALA A 209 10.94 -2.83 16.22
CA ALA A 209 11.82 -3.33 15.17
C ALA A 209 11.05 -3.78 13.93
N HIS A 210 9.77 -4.13 14.08
CA HIS A 210 8.95 -4.61 12.96
C HIS A 210 7.74 -3.72 12.67
N VAL A 211 7.24 -3.83 11.44
CA VAL A 211 5.88 -3.44 11.06
C VAL A 211 5.19 -4.66 10.46
N ARG A 212 3.88 -4.84 10.72
CA ARG A 212 3.12 -5.93 10.10
C ARG A 212 2.60 -5.49 8.73
N VAL A 213 2.74 -6.36 7.74
CA VAL A 213 2.15 -6.18 6.41
C VAL A 213 1.16 -7.30 6.13
N PHE A 214 -0.13 -6.98 6.17
CA PHE A 214 -1.22 -7.89 5.83
C PHE A 214 -1.42 -7.93 4.32
N SER A 215 -1.66 -9.13 3.80
CA SER A 215 -1.81 -9.40 2.37
C SER A 215 -2.77 -10.57 2.14
N GLU A 216 -3.72 -10.43 1.22
CA GLU A 216 -4.68 -11.48 0.88
C GLU A 216 -4.02 -12.72 0.27
N GLY A 217 -4.64 -13.89 0.44
CA GLY A 217 -4.21 -15.13 -0.23
C GLY A 217 -5.03 -15.40 -1.48
N LEU A 218 -6.16 -16.09 -1.31
CA LEU A 218 -7.14 -16.17 -2.39
C LEU A 218 -7.67 -14.76 -2.70
N ARG A 219 -7.78 -14.45 -3.98
CA ARG A 219 -8.18 -13.13 -4.43
C ARG A 219 -9.66 -12.89 -4.20
N ALA A 220 -10.01 -11.70 -3.72
CA ALA A 220 -11.40 -11.32 -3.49
C ALA A 220 -12.21 -11.14 -4.80
N ASP A 221 -11.56 -10.86 -5.93
CA ASP A 221 -12.17 -10.75 -7.26
C ASP A 221 -12.26 -12.09 -8.03
N ALA A 222 -11.82 -13.20 -7.45
CA ALA A 222 -11.83 -14.50 -8.11
C ALA A 222 -13.25 -15.06 -8.29
N SER A 223 -13.53 -15.58 -9.49
CA SER A 223 -14.70 -16.44 -9.72
C SER A 223 -14.56 -17.76 -8.95
N GLU A 224 -15.64 -18.54 -8.85
CA GLU A 224 -15.56 -19.89 -8.24
C GLU A 224 -14.58 -20.80 -8.98
N GLU A 225 -14.49 -20.66 -10.31
CA GLU A 225 -13.56 -21.41 -11.16
C GLU A 225 -12.10 -20.98 -10.89
N ASP A 226 -11.83 -19.68 -10.88
CA ASP A 226 -10.49 -19.17 -10.56
C ASP A 226 -10.05 -19.61 -9.17
N ALA A 227 -10.94 -19.48 -8.18
CA ALA A 227 -10.67 -19.91 -6.82
C ALA A 227 -10.40 -21.42 -6.73
N ALA A 228 -11.09 -22.24 -7.53
CA ALA A 228 -10.83 -23.68 -7.61
C ALA A 228 -9.45 -23.96 -8.21
N ARG A 229 -9.07 -23.27 -9.29
CA ARG A 229 -7.75 -23.39 -9.91
C ARG A 229 -6.64 -22.96 -8.96
N MET A 230 -6.81 -21.81 -8.28
CA MET A 230 -5.87 -21.32 -7.26
C MET A 230 -5.62 -22.38 -6.18
N ARG A 231 -6.69 -22.98 -5.62
CA ARG A 231 -6.55 -24.04 -4.61
C ARG A 231 -5.81 -25.27 -5.15
N SER A 232 -6.05 -25.64 -6.41
CA SER A 232 -5.44 -26.84 -6.99
C SER A 232 -3.97 -26.68 -7.40
N LEU A 233 -3.54 -25.46 -7.73
CA LEU A 233 -2.23 -25.16 -8.30
C LEU A 233 -1.36 -24.27 -7.39
N GLY A 234 -1.72 -24.11 -6.12
CA GLY A 234 -0.94 -23.36 -5.13
C GLY A 234 -1.07 -21.84 -5.20
N GLY A 235 -2.03 -21.31 -5.96
CA GLY A 235 -2.21 -19.86 -6.16
C GLY A 235 -2.62 -19.08 -4.91
N GLN A 236 -3.12 -19.74 -3.87
CA GLN A 236 -3.51 -19.08 -2.62
C GLN A 236 -2.36 -18.39 -1.88
N ASP A 237 -1.11 -18.77 -2.16
CA ASP A 237 0.07 -18.22 -1.51
C ASP A 237 0.82 -17.19 -2.36
N ASP A 238 0.29 -16.82 -3.52
CA ASP A 238 1.00 -16.07 -4.56
C ASP A 238 0.16 -15.00 -5.25
N SER A 239 -0.86 -14.49 -4.56
CA SER A 239 -1.55 -13.27 -5.00
C SER A 239 -0.56 -12.11 -5.21
N PRO A 240 -0.94 -11.09 -6.01
CA PRO A 240 -0.17 -9.86 -6.12
C PRO A 240 0.13 -9.24 -4.76
N SER A 241 -0.85 -9.21 -3.85
CA SER A 241 -0.70 -8.63 -2.50
C SER A 241 0.35 -9.36 -1.66
N ARG A 242 0.45 -10.69 -1.73
CA ARG A 242 1.53 -11.44 -1.06
C ARG A 242 2.89 -11.20 -1.69
N ASN A 243 2.94 -11.04 -3.01
CA ASN A 243 4.18 -10.69 -3.69
C ASN A 243 4.63 -9.25 -3.39
N VAL A 244 3.70 -8.31 -3.20
CA VAL A 244 4.00 -6.98 -2.64
C VAL A 244 4.55 -7.11 -1.22
N SER A 245 3.96 -7.95 -0.37
CA SER A 245 4.44 -8.18 1.02
C SER A 245 5.87 -8.74 1.07
N ARG A 246 6.19 -9.76 0.25
CA ARG A 246 7.56 -10.30 0.11
C ARG A 246 8.54 -9.27 -0.43
N TRP A 247 8.10 -8.48 -1.41
CA TRP A 247 8.94 -7.43 -2.00
C TRP A 247 9.26 -6.33 -0.98
N LEU A 248 8.28 -5.96 -0.14
CA LEU A 248 8.48 -5.03 0.98
C LEU A 248 9.46 -5.56 2.03
N ASP A 249 9.42 -6.87 2.32
CA ASP A 249 10.38 -7.56 3.20
C ASP A 249 11.81 -7.42 2.68
N GLY A 250 12.04 -7.78 1.42
CA GLY A 250 13.36 -7.59 0.80
C GLY A 250 13.80 -6.12 0.73
N LEU A 251 12.87 -5.19 0.51
CA LEU A 251 13.18 -3.76 0.53
C LEU A 251 13.53 -3.23 1.92
N ALA A 252 12.97 -3.81 2.97
CA ALA A 252 13.26 -3.47 4.35
C ALA A 252 14.71 -3.87 4.72
N ASP A 253 15.13 -5.07 4.32
CA ASP A 253 16.48 -5.61 4.54
C ASP A 253 17.60 -4.74 3.95
N ASP A 254 17.34 -4.03 2.85
CA ASP A 254 18.30 -3.16 2.17
C ASP A 254 18.71 -1.92 3.01
N PHE A 255 17.99 -1.60 4.09
CA PHE A 255 18.21 -0.39 4.87
C PHE A 255 18.59 -0.68 6.33
N VAL A 256 19.90 -0.63 6.57
CA VAL A 256 20.48 -0.80 7.91
C VAL A 256 19.92 0.26 8.87
N GLY A 257 19.35 -0.21 9.98
CA GLY A 257 18.73 0.65 11.00
C GLY A 257 17.26 1.01 10.72
N GLY A 258 16.68 0.46 9.65
CA GLY A 258 15.24 0.49 9.40
C GLY A 258 14.44 -0.48 10.25
N LEU A 259 13.13 -0.51 9.98
CA LEU A 259 12.25 -1.59 10.43
C LEU A 259 12.36 -2.79 9.50
N ASP A 260 12.10 -3.97 10.05
CA ASP A 260 11.85 -5.20 9.31
C ASP A 260 10.34 -5.39 9.06
N VAL A 261 9.97 -6.18 8.05
CA VAL A 261 8.57 -6.46 7.70
C VAL A 261 8.15 -7.82 8.22
N ARG A 262 7.25 -7.81 9.21
CA ARG A 262 6.52 -9.03 9.57
C ARG A 262 5.40 -9.27 8.56
N GLN A 263 5.68 -10.09 7.55
CA GLN A 263 4.67 -10.55 6.60
C GLN A 263 3.53 -11.31 7.31
N VAL A 264 2.28 -10.90 7.09
CA VAL A 264 1.09 -11.56 7.63
C VAL A 264 0.20 -12.03 6.50
N PHE A 265 0.15 -13.34 6.27
CA PHE A 265 -0.60 -13.97 5.17
C PHE A 265 -2.10 -14.11 5.47
N ARG A 266 -2.72 -12.95 5.71
CA ARG A 266 -4.14 -12.73 5.92
C ARG A 266 -4.49 -11.38 5.32
N ALA A 267 -5.72 -11.25 4.80
CA ALA A 267 -6.20 -9.95 4.33
C ALA A 267 -6.21 -8.90 5.46
N ASP A 268 -6.67 -9.27 6.67
CA ASP A 268 -6.64 -8.38 7.84
C ASP A 268 -6.56 -9.17 9.17
N ARG A 269 -6.50 -8.42 10.26
CA ARG A 269 -6.62 -8.79 11.68
C ARG A 269 -7.92 -9.53 11.96
N MET A 270 -7.98 -10.23 13.09
CA MET A 270 -9.16 -11.02 13.45
C MET A 270 -10.38 -10.13 13.71
N GLY A 271 -11.46 -10.34 12.95
CA GLY A 271 -12.73 -9.63 13.14
C GLY A 271 -12.72 -8.15 12.72
N ARG A 272 -11.70 -7.69 12.00
CA ARG A 272 -11.56 -6.31 11.55
C ARG A 272 -11.42 -6.21 10.02
N GLY A 273 -11.42 -4.98 9.53
CA GLY A 273 -11.13 -4.63 8.14
C GLY A 273 -10.32 -3.33 8.08
N GLY A 274 -10.11 -2.83 6.86
CA GLY A 274 -9.51 -1.54 6.57
C GLY A 274 -9.63 -1.19 5.09
N ASP A 275 -9.29 0.03 4.72
CA ASP A 275 -9.58 0.61 3.40
C ASP A 275 -8.90 -0.08 2.21
N HIS A 276 -7.96 -1.00 2.43
CA HIS A 276 -7.40 -1.84 1.37
C HIS A 276 -8.40 -2.92 0.87
N LEU A 277 -9.37 -3.34 1.68
CA LEU A 277 -10.29 -4.42 1.31
C LEU A 277 -11.17 -4.08 0.09
N PRO A 278 -11.74 -2.86 -0.05
CA PRO A 278 -12.44 -2.48 -1.27
C PRO A 278 -11.59 -2.54 -2.54
N PHE A 279 -10.28 -2.25 -2.46
CA PHE A 279 -9.36 -2.40 -3.59
C PHE A 279 -9.18 -3.85 -3.99
N LEU A 280 -8.98 -4.73 -3.01
CA LEU A 280 -8.89 -6.18 -3.23
C LEU A 280 -10.17 -6.72 -3.90
N ALA A 281 -11.35 -6.24 -3.47
CA ALA A 281 -12.63 -6.64 -4.06
C ALA A 281 -12.78 -6.24 -5.54
N LEU A 282 -12.04 -5.21 -5.99
CA LEU A 282 -11.94 -4.81 -7.40
C LEU A 282 -10.74 -5.45 -8.13
N GLY A 283 -9.97 -6.30 -7.46
CA GLY A 283 -8.81 -6.98 -8.03
C GLY A 283 -7.53 -6.17 -8.04
N PHE A 284 -7.50 -5.02 -7.37
CA PHE A 284 -6.30 -4.19 -7.26
C PHE A 284 -5.38 -4.73 -6.15
N PRO A 285 -4.07 -4.91 -6.42
CA PRO A 285 -3.11 -5.34 -5.41
C PRO A 285 -3.06 -4.35 -4.24
N ALA A 286 -3.31 -4.82 -3.01
CA ALA A 286 -3.35 -3.97 -1.84
C ALA A 286 -2.82 -4.68 -0.59
N VAL A 287 -2.07 -3.94 0.22
CA VAL A 287 -1.53 -4.40 1.50
C VAL A 287 -1.84 -3.40 2.61
N ARG A 288 -1.88 -3.88 3.85
CA ARG A 288 -2.05 -3.04 5.03
C ARG A 288 -0.82 -3.09 5.92
N PHE A 289 -0.24 -1.91 6.16
CA PHE A 289 0.73 -1.67 7.22
C PHE A 289 0.00 -1.41 8.53
N THR A 290 0.48 -2.03 9.60
CA THR A 290 0.05 -1.73 10.96
C THR A 290 1.18 -2.04 11.94
N VAL A 291 1.15 -1.41 13.12
CA VAL A 291 2.07 -1.64 14.23
C VAL A 291 2.31 -3.14 14.47
N ALA A 292 3.52 -3.51 14.89
CA ALA A 292 3.87 -4.91 15.13
C ALA A 292 3.02 -5.55 16.24
N ILE A 293 2.67 -4.74 17.24
CA ILE A 293 1.85 -5.10 18.40
C ILE A 293 0.88 -3.95 18.63
N GLU A 294 -0.40 -4.27 18.77
CA GLU A 294 -1.47 -3.29 18.97
C GLU A 294 -1.78 -3.08 20.43
N ASP A 295 -2.09 -1.84 20.78
CA ASP A 295 -2.73 -1.49 22.04
C ASP A 295 -4.22 -1.25 21.84
N TYR A 296 -5.05 -2.16 22.36
CA TYR A 296 -6.51 -2.10 22.30
C TYR A 296 -7.11 -1.13 23.33
N GLN A 297 -6.35 -0.68 24.32
CA GLN A 297 -6.79 0.33 25.31
C GLN A 297 -6.84 1.74 24.67
N HIS A 298 -6.17 1.90 23.54
CA HIS A 298 -6.05 3.17 22.81
C HIS A 298 -6.73 3.14 21.44
N GLN A 299 -7.56 2.14 21.14
CA GLN A 299 -8.27 2.05 19.86
C GLN A 299 -9.77 2.09 20.07
N HIS A 300 -10.45 3.08 19.47
CA HIS A 300 -11.90 3.28 19.59
C HIS A 300 -12.38 3.29 21.04
N GLN A 301 -11.65 3.98 21.91
CA GLN A 301 -11.98 4.08 23.32
C GLN A 301 -12.38 5.50 23.70
N ASP A 302 -13.42 5.61 24.52
CA ASP A 302 -13.73 6.86 25.21
C ASP A 302 -12.58 7.27 26.13
N LEU A 303 -12.30 8.57 26.20
CA LEU A 303 -11.32 9.14 27.11
C LEU A 303 -11.74 8.89 28.57
N ARG A 304 -11.02 8.01 29.26
CA ARG A 304 -11.28 7.72 30.68
C ARG A 304 -10.05 7.13 31.36
N VAL A 305 -10.07 7.16 32.68
CA VAL A 305 -9.17 6.36 33.52
C VAL A 305 -10.02 5.42 34.35
N GLU A 306 -9.76 4.12 34.24
CA GLU A 306 -10.54 3.08 34.92
C GLU A 306 -9.60 2.05 35.52
N ASN A 307 -9.72 1.81 36.83
CA ASN A 307 -8.87 0.86 37.58
C ASN A 307 -7.35 1.09 37.39
N GLY A 308 -6.93 2.34 37.19
CA GLY A 308 -5.54 2.72 36.96
C GLY A 308 -5.05 2.54 35.52
N VAL A 309 -5.93 2.14 34.60
CA VAL A 309 -5.65 2.05 33.16
C VAL A 309 -6.20 3.30 32.47
N THR A 310 -5.38 3.95 31.66
CA THR A 310 -5.78 5.08 30.82
C THR A 310 -6.29 4.55 29.48
N TYR A 311 -7.47 5.00 29.08
CA TYR A 311 -8.09 4.64 27.81
C TYR A 311 -8.20 5.86 26.90
N GLY A 312 -8.11 5.60 25.60
CA GLY A 312 -8.24 6.59 24.55
C GLY A 312 -6.96 6.82 23.76
N ASP A 313 -7.13 7.24 22.52
CA ASP A 313 -6.06 7.30 21.51
C ASP A 313 -5.34 8.66 21.48
N THR A 314 -4.52 8.95 22.48
CA THR A 314 -3.91 10.28 22.65
C THR A 314 -2.47 10.36 22.12
N ILE A 315 -1.97 11.59 21.97
CA ILE A 315 -0.60 11.86 21.49
C ILE A 315 0.46 11.24 22.41
N ASP A 316 0.16 11.05 23.70
CA ASP A 316 1.11 10.52 24.68
C ASP A 316 1.43 9.03 24.45
N GLU A 317 0.56 8.33 23.72
CA GLU A 317 0.71 6.89 23.40
C GLU A 317 1.45 6.64 22.07
N MET A 318 1.91 7.72 21.42
CA MET A 318 2.59 7.66 20.13
C MET A 318 4.11 7.47 20.27
N ASP A 319 4.68 6.62 19.41
CA ASP A 319 6.12 6.49 19.17
C ASP A 319 6.47 7.16 17.82
N PHE A 320 6.75 8.46 17.84
CA PHE A 320 7.08 9.23 16.63
C PHE A 320 8.37 8.77 15.93
N PRO A 321 9.45 8.38 16.63
CA PRO A 321 10.59 7.73 15.99
C PRO A 321 10.21 6.43 15.25
N TYR A 322 9.31 5.61 15.79
CA TYR A 322 8.77 4.44 15.10
C TYR A 322 7.97 4.84 13.86
N LEU A 323 7.03 5.78 14.00
CA LEU A 323 6.21 6.30 12.89
C LEU A 323 7.08 6.83 11.74
N ALA A 324 8.17 7.54 12.06
CA ALA A 324 9.12 8.02 11.06
C ALA A 324 9.78 6.87 10.29
N ARG A 325 10.15 5.77 10.95
CA ARG A 325 10.71 4.59 10.26
C ARG A 325 9.68 3.86 9.38
N VAL A 326 8.41 3.79 9.80
CA VAL A 326 7.32 3.26 8.95
C VAL A 326 7.09 4.16 7.73
N THR A 327 7.16 5.48 7.94
CA THR A 327 7.05 6.49 6.86
C THR A 327 8.20 6.34 5.86
N ASP A 328 9.44 6.18 6.33
CA ASP A 328 10.60 5.96 5.47
C ASP A 328 10.47 4.68 4.63
N LEU A 329 9.90 3.61 5.18
CA LEU A 329 9.64 2.38 4.41
C LEU A 329 8.60 2.64 3.30
N ASN A 330 7.50 3.34 3.60
CA ASN A 330 6.48 3.69 2.61
C ASN A 330 7.02 4.60 1.50
N ILE A 331 7.82 5.61 1.85
CA ILE A 331 8.48 6.51 0.88
C ILE A 331 9.39 5.71 -0.06
N ARG A 332 10.22 4.82 0.49
CA ARG A 332 11.09 3.95 -0.32
C ARG A 332 10.29 3.01 -1.21
N ALA A 333 9.23 2.39 -0.68
CA ALA A 333 8.37 1.50 -1.42
C ALA A 333 7.73 2.22 -2.63
N ALA A 334 7.15 3.39 -2.40
CA ALA A 334 6.51 4.16 -3.46
C ALA A 334 7.52 4.69 -4.49
N ASP A 335 8.70 5.18 -4.07
CA ASP A 335 9.76 5.61 -5.00
C ASP A 335 10.17 4.47 -5.94
N ARG A 336 10.41 3.26 -5.39
CA ARG A 336 10.81 2.10 -6.19
C ARG A 336 9.70 1.61 -7.11
N LEU A 337 8.47 1.49 -6.61
CA LEU A 337 7.32 1.05 -7.42
C LEU A 337 6.99 2.04 -8.55
N ALA A 338 7.10 3.34 -8.30
CA ALA A 338 6.80 4.38 -9.29
C ALA A 338 7.85 4.45 -10.42
N ARG A 339 9.09 4.03 -10.14
CA ARG A 339 10.16 3.86 -11.14
C ARG A 339 10.05 2.55 -11.91
N ALA A 340 9.71 1.47 -11.22
CA ALA A 340 9.60 0.14 -11.81
C ALA A 340 8.54 0.10 -12.93
N PRO A 341 8.65 -0.80 -13.92
CA PRO A 341 7.56 -1.15 -14.83
C PRO A 341 6.45 -1.89 -14.08
N MET A 342 5.34 -2.19 -14.75
CA MET A 342 4.37 -3.16 -14.23
C MET A 342 4.99 -4.55 -14.07
N PRO A 343 4.63 -5.32 -13.03
CA PRO A 343 4.82 -6.77 -13.05
C PRO A 343 4.16 -7.36 -14.30
N PRO A 344 4.86 -8.18 -15.10
CA PRO A 344 4.31 -8.72 -16.34
C PRO A 344 3.23 -9.78 -16.05
N VAL A 345 2.35 -10.03 -17.03
CA VAL A 345 1.47 -11.21 -16.99
C VAL A 345 2.31 -12.43 -17.35
N VAL A 346 2.24 -13.50 -16.57
CA VAL A 346 3.12 -14.67 -16.69
C VAL A 346 2.30 -15.96 -16.76
N SER A 347 2.72 -16.89 -17.60
CA SER A 347 2.20 -18.25 -17.66
C SER A 347 3.31 -19.28 -17.59
N ALA A 348 3.03 -20.42 -16.97
CA ALA A 348 3.93 -21.57 -16.93
C ALA A 348 3.23 -22.83 -17.49
N ASP A 349 3.94 -23.56 -18.35
CA ASP A 349 3.58 -24.91 -18.79
C ASP A 349 4.69 -25.90 -18.40
N GLY A 350 4.35 -26.81 -17.49
CA GLY A 350 5.22 -27.89 -17.02
C GLY A 350 4.48 -29.22 -16.90
N LEU A 351 3.33 -29.37 -17.56
CA LEU A 351 2.44 -30.50 -17.32
C LEU A 351 3.06 -31.82 -17.77
N VAL A 352 3.35 -32.71 -16.80
CA VAL A 352 3.91 -34.05 -17.02
C VAL A 352 5.27 -33.99 -17.74
N ARG A 353 6.13 -33.05 -17.34
CA ARG A 353 7.45 -32.82 -17.94
C ARG A 353 8.54 -32.56 -16.89
N PRO A 354 9.82 -32.84 -17.22
CA PRO A 354 10.96 -32.54 -16.34
C PRO A 354 11.49 -31.10 -16.48
N ASP A 355 10.79 -30.27 -17.26
CA ASP A 355 11.09 -28.88 -17.58
C ASP A 355 9.82 -28.02 -17.50
N VAL A 356 10.00 -26.72 -17.30
CA VAL A 356 8.91 -25.73 -17.32
C VAL A 356 9.20 -24.69 -18.40
N LEU A 357 8.26 -24.49 -19.32
CA LEU A 357 8.22 -23.35 -20.21
C LEU A 357 7.55 -22.19 -19.45
N LEU A 358 8.29 -21.11 -19.23
CA LEU A 358 7.78 -19.88 -18.66
C LEU A 358 7.68 -18.84 -19.77
N GLU A 359 6.52 -18.19 -19.89
CA GLU A 359 6.23 -17.15 -20.87
C GLU A 359 5.66 -15.92 -20.18
N TRP A 360 5.90 -14.73 -20.72
CA TRP A 360 5.35 -13.49 -20.17
C TRP A 360 5.03 -12.45 -21.23
N GLU A 361 4.13 -11.54 -20.90
CA GLU A 361 3.82 -10.39 -21.75
C GLU A 361 4.86 -9.28 -21.54
N PRO A 362 5.35 -8.64 -22.62
CA PRO A 362 6.24 -7.49 -22.48
C PRO A 362 5.51 -6.29 -21.87
N VAL A 363 6.23 -5.48 -21.09
CA VAL A 363 5.68 -4.31 -20.38
C VAL A 363 6.51 -3.08 -20.69
N ALA A 364 5.85 -1.93 -20.80
CA ALA A 364 6.52 -0.67 -21.10
C ALA A 364 7.50 -0.27 -19.99
N GLY A 365 8.69 0.20 -20.37
CA GLY A 365 9.72 0.64 -19.43
C GLY A 365 10.64 -0.47 -18.90
N ALA A 366 10.41 -1.74 -19.25
CA ALA A 366 11.33 -2.82 -18.92
C ALA A 366 12.62 -2.75 -19.76
N ALA A 367 13.76 -2.80 -19.07
CA ALA A 367 15.08 -2.99 -19.68
C ALA A 367 15.53 -4.45 -19.60
N LEU A 368 15.09 -5.18 -18.58
CA LEU A 368 15.25 -6.62 -18.45
C LEU A 368 14.09 -7.24 -17.66
N TYR A 369 13.96 -8.55 -17.80
CA TYR A 369 13.10 -9.41 -17.00
C TYR A 369 13.94 -10.26 -16.08
N ARG A 370 13.53 -10.36 -14.82
CA ARG A 370 14.15 -11.24 -13.85
C ARG A 370 13.20 -12.37 -13.51
N ILE A 371 13.66 -13.57 -13.81
CA ILE A 371 12.93 -14.82 -13.67
C ILE A 371 13.28 -15.35 -12.30
N TRP A 372 12.27 -15.67 -11.51
CA TRP A 372 12.37 -16.13 -10.15
C TRP A 372 11.85 -17.56 -10.00
N ARG A 373 12.43 -18.31 -9.07
CA ARG A 373 11.83 -19.56 -8.57
C ARG A 373 12.00 -19.70 -7.06
N ARG A 374 11.05 -20.40 -6.44
CA ARG A 374 11.11 -20.87 -5.04
C ARG A 374 10.49 -22.24 -4.93
N ALA A 375 10.94 -23.05 -3.97
CA ALA A 375 10.26 -24.31 -3.71
C ALA A 375 8.86 -24.02 -3.14
N THR A 376 7.92 -24.94 -3.36
CA THR A 376 6.51 -24.76 -2.99
C THR A 376 6.29 -24.55 -1.48
N ASP A 377 7.24 -24.98 -0.64
CA ASP A 377 7.21 -24.82 0.82
C ASP A 377 7.96 -23.58 1.35
N GLN A 378 8.62 -22.81 0.47
CA GLN A 378 9.41 -21.65 0.87
C GLN A 378 8.58 -20.38 0.84
N ARG A 379 8.75 -19.51 1.83
CA ARG A 379 8.08 -18.21 1.86
C ARG A 379 8.56 -17.31 0.72
N ASP A 380 9.87 -17.10 0.60
CA ASP A 380 10.45 -16.05 -0.26
C ASP A 380 11.06 -16.60 -1.54
N TRP A 381 11.26 -15.72 -2.52
CA TRP A 381 11.94 -16.03 -3.77
C TRP A 381 13.45 -16.23 -3.54
N GLN A 382 14.02 -17.33 -4.04
CA GLN A 382 15.38 -17.76 -3.66
C GLN A 382 16.38 -17.72 -4.82
N TRP A 383 15.94 -18.11 -6.02
CA TRP A 383 16.79 -18.17 -7.20
C TRP A 383 16.30 -17.20 -8.26
N ARG A 384 17.25 -16.60 -8.98
CA ARG A 384 16.96 -15.64 -10.04
C ARG A 384 17.89 -15.76 -11.26
N MET A 385 17.38 -15.38 -12.42
CA MET A 385 18.12 -15.20 -13.67
C MET A 385 17.58 -13.99 -14.44
N ASP A 386 18.47 -13.21 -15.04
CA ASP A 386 18.11 -12.01 -15.79
C ASP A 386 18.15 -12.28 -17.30
N LEU A 387 17.11 -11.82 -18.00
CA LEU A 387 17.00 -11.86 -19.47
C LEU A 387 16.75 -10.44 -19.99
N PRO A 388 17.50 -9.96 -20.99
CA PRO A 388 17.31 -8.61 -21.52
C PRO A 388 15.92 -8.46 -22.15
N ALA A 389 15.30 -7.29 -21.98
CA ALA A 389 14.08 -6.96 -22.70
C ALA A 389 14.46 -6.60 -24.15
N ASP A 390 14.16 -7.50 -25.10
CA ASP A 390 14.38 -7.26 -26.52
C ASP A 390 13.07 -7.39 -27.30
N PRO A 391 12.42 -6.26 -27.65
CA PRO A 391 11.19 -6.26 -28.45
C PRO A 391 11.35 -6.88 -29.84
N ALA A 392 12.59 -6.99 -30.36
CA ALA A 392 12.87 -7.50 -31.69
C ALA A 392 13.24 -8.99 -31.72
N ALA A 393 13.54 -9.61 -30.57
CA ALA A 393 14.06 -10.97 -30.49
C ALA A 393 13.09 -12.01 -29.92
N ASP A 394 11.84 -11.64 -29.61
CA ASP A 394 10.81 -12.54 -29.06
C ASP A 394 11.31 -13.36 -27.86
N LEU A 395 12.10 -12.72 -26.97
CA LEU A 395 12.76 -13.35 -25.83
C LEU A 395 11.86 -13.48 -24.59
N ASN A 396 10.53 -13.36 -24.74
CA ASN A 396 9.61 -13.38 -23.60
C ASN A 396 9.22 -14.79 -23.16
N SER A 397 10.13 -15.74 -23.36
CA SER A 397 9.98 -17.13 -22.95
C SER A 397 11.31 -17.75 -22.53
N VAL A 398 11.27 -18.69 -21.60
CA VAL A 398 12.43 -19.50 -21.23
C VAL A 398 12.02 -20.90 -20.80
N VAL A 399 12.81 -21.90 -21.18
CA VAL A 399 12.67 -23.27 -20.67
C VAL A 399 13.62 -23.45 -19.49
N LEU A 400 13.07 -23.75 -18.33
CA LEU A 400 13.81 -24.02 -17.10
C LEU A 400 13.95 -25.53 -16.91
N ALA A 401 15.19 -26.02 -16.96
CA ALA A 401 15.52 -27.44 -16.86
C ALA A 401 16.82 -27.66 -16.05
N PRO A 402 16.91 -28.70 -15.20
CA PRO A 402 15.84 -29.63 -14.83
C PRO A 402 15.00 -29.10 -13.66
N ASP A 403 13.85 -28.48 -13.95
CA ASP A 403 12.91 -28.02 -12.92
C ASP A 403 11.52 -28.59 -13.21
N ARG A 404 10.88 -29.21 -12.20
CA ARG A 404 9.52 -29.75 -12.30
C ARG A 404 8.51 -28.77 -11.72
N GLY A 405 7.40 -28.56 -12.41
CA GLY A 405 6.33 -27.66 -11.93
C GLY A 405 5.74 -28.06 -10.57
N ASP A 406 5.79 -29.35 -10.21
CA ASP A 406 5.28 -29.83 -8.91
C ASP A 406 6.14 -29.40 -7.72
N ASP A 407 7.45 -29.19 -7.95
CA ASP A 407 8.43 -28.89 -6.89
C ASP A 407 8.64 -27.37 -6.71
N TRP A 408 8.32 -26.57 -7.73
CA TRP A 408 8.72 -25.16 -7.83
C TRP A 408 7.57 -24.25 -8.23
N ILE A 409 7.53 -23.07 -7.61
CA ILE A 409 6.76 -21.91 -8.09
C ILE A 409 7.70 -20.99 -8.86
N PHE A 410 7.23 -20.48 -9.99
CA PHE A 410 7.97 -19.57 -10.87
C PHE A 410 7.28 -18.22 -10.95
N GLY A 411 8.05 -17.18 -11.22
CA GLY A 411 7.51 -15.84 -11.45
C GLY A 411 8.47 -14.97 -12.23
N VAL A 412 7.98 -13.83 -12.67
CA VAL A 412 8.78 -12.83 -13.40
C VAL A 412 8.53 -11.45 -12.79
N SER A 413 9.61 -10.69 -12.68
CA SER A 413 9.58 -9.27 -12.36
C SER A 413 10.17 -8.48 -13.52
N ALA A 414 9.72 -7.24 -13.69
CA ALA A 414 10.26 -6.33 -14.68
C ALA A 414 11.21 -5.33 -14.00
N VAL A 415 12.36 -5.09 -14.63
CA VAL A 415 13.38 -4.18 -14.11
C VAL A 415 13.58 -3.06 -15.13
N SER A 416 13.46 -1.83 -14.67
CA SER A 416 13.69 -0.63 -15.49
C SER A 416 15.18 -0.36 -15.71
N ALA A 417 15.50 0.56 -16.62
CA ALA A 417 16.89 0.90 -16.94
C ALA A 417 17.68 1.50 -15.76
N ASP A 418 17.00 2.09 -14.77
CA ASP A 418 17.63 2.62 -13.55
C ASP A 418 17.78 1.56 -12.44
N GLY A 419 17.34 0.32 -12.71
CA GLY A 419 17.42 -0.81 -11.79
C GLY A 419 16.25 -0.95 -10.83
N ALA A 420 15.20 -0.11 -10.91
CA ALA A 420 13.98 -0.34 -10.13
C ALA A 420 13.23 -1.57 -10.65
N GLU A 421 13.00 -2.52 -9.73
CA GLU A 421 12.37 -3.82 -9.97
C GLU A 421 10.95 -3.86 -9.40
N SER A 422 10.01 -4.37 -10.19
CA SER A 422 8.63 -4.60 -9.75
C SER A 422 8.55 -5.77 -8.76
N PRO A 423 7.47 -5.89 -7.95
CA PRO A 423 7.16 -7.15 -7.30
C PRO A 423 7.07 -8.30 -8.31
N VAL A 424 7.26 -9.53 -7.84
CA VAL A 424 7.20 -10.71 -8.69
C VAL A 424 5.75 -11.04 -9.04
N SER A 425 5.45 -11.14 -10.32
CA SER A 425 4.21 -11.72 -10.83
C SER A 425 4.38 -13.23 -10.90
N SER A 426 3.58 -13.97 -10.15
CA SER A 426 3.70 -15.43 -10.06
C SER A 426 2.97 -16.12 -11.23
N ALA A 427 3.56 -17.18 -11.77
CA ALA A 427 3.01 -17.95 -12.90
C ALA A 427 1.94 -18.97 -12.50
N VAL A 428 1.23 -18.71 -11.40
CA VAL A 428 0.12 -19.53 -10.89
C VAL A 428 -1.22 -18.82 -11.16
N PRO A 429 -2.35 -19.54 -11.16
CA PRO A 429 -3.66 -18.91 -11.25
C PRO A 429 -3.82 -17.80 -10.19
N GLY A 430 -4.30 -16.64 -10.60
CA GLY A 430 -4.44 -15.47 -9.72
C GLY A 430 -3.15 -14.67 -9.46
N GLY A 431 -1.99 -15.09 -9.96
CA GLY A 431 -0.72 -14.39 -9.72
C GLY A 431 -0.54 -13.07 -10.49
N GLN A 432 -1.36 -12.80 -11.51
CA GLN A 432 -1.31 -11.59 -12.33
C GLN A 432 -1.74 -10.33 -11.54
N PHE A 433 -1.10 -9.19 -11.79
CA PHE A 433 -1.40 -7.95 -11.06
C PHE A 433 -2.68 -7.22 -11.51
N ALA A 434 -3.16 -7.50 -12.72
CA ALA A 434 -4.44 -6.96 -13.20
C ALA A 434 -5.63 -7.67 -12.52
N PRO A 435 -6.80 -7.01 -12.42
CA PRO A 435 -8.05 -7.66 -12.03
C PRO A 435 -8.32 -8.91 -12.87
N LEU A 436 -8.88 -9.95 -12.25
CA LEU A 436 -9.35 -11.12 -12.97
C LEU A 436 -10.56 -10.72 -13.83
N ALA A 437 -10.63 -11.25 -15.05
CA ALA A 437 -11.80 -11.02 -15.89
C ALA A 437 -13.05 -11.53 -15.16
N ALA A 438 -14.10 -10.72 -15.10
CA ALA A 438 -15.38 -11.20 -14.63
C ALA A 438 -15.81 -12.36 -15.54
N GLY A 439 -15.88 -13.58 -14.97
CA GLY A 439 -16.31 -14.76 -15.70
C GLY A 439 -17.62 -14.47 -16.44
N HIS A 440 -17.65 -14.79 -17.73
CA HIS A 440 -18.82 -14.60 -18.59
C HIS A 440 -19.99 -15.51 -18.22
#